data_AF-A0A7C2A968-F1
#
_entry.id   AF-A0A7C2A968-F1
#
_cell.length_a   1.000
_cell.length_b   1.000
_cell.length_c   1.000
_cell.angle_alpha   90.00
_cell.angle_beta   90.00
_cell.angle_gamma   90.00
#
_symmetry.space_group_name_H-M   'P 1'
#
loop_
_entity.id
_entity.type
_entity.pdbx_description
1 polymer ?
#
loop_
_entity_poly.entity_id
_entity_poly.type
_entity_poly.pdbx_seq_one_letter_code
_entity_poly.pdbx_strand_id
1 'polypeptide(L)'
;MCLAAAYELAKTAEDKGLTEDYIVPTMDEWEVFPREAAAVGTQAVKDGVARVKKSKKELLKSAEEIIKRARDETKFLMKEGFIKHL
;
A
#
# COMPACT_ATOMS: atom_id res chain seq x y z
N MET A 1 -5.31 3.28 -14.46
CA MET A 1 -4.61 3.31 -13.15
C MET A 1 -5.55 3.59 -11.97
N CYS A 2 -6.26 4.72 -11.89
CA CYS A 2 -7.13 5.03 -10.73
C CYS A 2 -8.21 3.98 -10.44
N LEU A 3 -8.81 3.39 -11.48
CA LEU A 3 -9.75 2.28 -11.31
C LEU A 3 -9.09 1.05 -10.67
N ALA A 4 -7.85 0.73 -11.05
CA ALA A 4 -7.11 -0.39 -10.48
C ALA A 4 -6.81 -0.15 -8.99
N ALA A 5 -6.53 1.10 -8.60
CA ALA A 5 -6.40 1.47 -7.20
C ALA A 5 -7.71 1.27 -6.43
N ALA A 6 -8.82 1.84 -6.94
CA ALA A 6 -10.13 1.75 -6.31
C ALA A 6 -10.59 0.29 -6.14
N TYR A 7 -10.39 -0.56 -7.16
CA TYR A 7 -10.72 -1.98 -7.06
C TYR A 7 -9.86 -2.74 -6.06
N GLU A 8 -8.55 -2.46 -6.00
CA GLU A 8 -7.67 -3.14 -5.05
C GLU A 8 -7.95 -2.71 -3.59
N LEU A 9 -8.31 -1.44 -3.39
CA LEU A 9 -8.72 -0.92 -2.09
C LEU A 9 -10.04 -1.53 -1.61
N ALA A 10 -11.06 -1.60 -2.49
CA ALA A 10 -12.32 -2.29 -2.20
C ALA A 10 -12.10 -3.77 -1.92
N LYS A 11 -11.27 -4.45 -2.72
CA LYS A 11 -10.91 -5.85 -2.52
C LYS A 11 -10.18 -6.08 -1.20
N THR A 12 -9.34 -5.15 -0.76
CA THR A 12 -8.63 -5.27 0.52
C THR A 12 -9.59 -5.24 1.70
N ALA A 13 -10.63 -4.39 1.65
CA ALA A 13 -11.71 -4.42 2.64
C ALA A 13 -12.55 -5.70 2.54
N GLU A 14 -12.87 -6.14 1.32
CA GLU A 14 -13.61 -7.39 1.09
C GLU A 14 -12.89 -8.62 1.66
N ASP A 15 -11.58 -8.74 1.44
CA ASP A 15 -10.75 -9.83 1.95
C ASP A 15 -10.75 -9.91 3.50
N LYS A 16 -11.06 -8.80 4.18
CA LYS A 16 -11.17 -8.70 5.65
C LYS A 16 -12.59 -8.87 6.19
N GLY A 17 -13.58 -8.92 5.30
CA GLY A 17 -15.00 -8.98 5.64
C GLY A 17 -15.62 -7.60 5.77
N LEU A 18 -16.61 -7.33 4.93
CA LEU A 18 -17.37 -6.08 4.94
C LEU A 18 -18.43 -6.10 6.03
N THR A 19 -18.64 -4.95 6.68
CA THR A 19 -19.76 -4.69 7.58
C THR A 19 -20.36 -3.32 7.29
N GLU A 20 -21.51 -3.00 7.88
CA GLU A 20 -22.12 -1.66 7.73
C GLU A 20 -21.18 -0.53 8.21
N ASP A 21 -20.32 -0.82 9.19
CA ASP A 21 -19.34 0.12 9.75
C ASP A 21 -17.93 -0.03 9.15
N TYR A 22 -17.72 -0.99 8.24
CA TYR A 22 -16.43 -1.27 7.61
C TYR A 22 -16.61 -1.60 6.11
N ILE A 23 -16.50 -0.56 5.29
CA ILE A 23 -16.63 -0.64 3.82
C ILE A 23 -15.32 -0.35 3.08
N VAL A 24 -14.30 0.12 3.81
CA VAL A 24 -13.03 0.59 3.26
C VAL A 24 -11.93 0.40 4.30
N PRO A 25 -10.68 0.02 3.91
CA PRO A 25 -9.59 -0.08 4.85
C PRO A 25 -9.25 1.28 5.47
N THR A 26 -8.85 1.25 6.73
CA THR A 26 -8.37 2.40 7.48
C THR A 26 -6.89 2.66 7.21
N MET A 27 -6.40 3.84 7.63
CA MET A 27 -4.98 4.21 7.49
C MET A 27 -4.01 3.31 8.28
N ASP A 28 -4.51 2.59 9.29
CA ASP A 28 -3.70 1.67 10.09
C ASP A 28 -3.46 0.32 9.38
N GLU A 29 -4.31 -0.01 8.42
CA GLU A 29 -4.29 -1.25 7.64
C GLU A 29 -3.32 -1.14 6.46
N TRP A 30 -2.05 -1.01 6.82
CA TRP A 30 -1.00 -0.60 5.89
C TRP A 30 -0.74 -1.55 4.72
N GLU A 31 -1.18 -2.81 4.79
CA GLU A 31 -1.09 -3.76 3.68
C GLU A 31 -1.91 -3.34 2.45
N VAL A 32 -2.87 -2.42 2.58
CA VAL A 32 -3.58 -1.84 1.43
C VAL A 32 -2.62 -1.11 0.49
N PHE A 33 -1.61 -0.42 1.03
CA PHE A 33 -0.74 0.45 0.23
C PHE A 33 0.20 -0.34 -0.70
N PRO A 34 0.90 -1.40 -0.26
CA PRO A 34 1.68 -2.24 -1.16
C PRO A 34 0.82 -2.95 -2.23
N ARG A 35 -0.39 -3.38 -1.86
CA ARG A 35 -1.32 -4.01 -2.81
C ARG A 35 -1.76 -3.04 -3.89
N GLU A 36 -2.17 -1.84 -3.51
CA GLU A 36 -2.55 -0.76 -4.43
C GLU A 36 -1.38 -0.41 -5.36
N ALA A 37 -0.18 -0.20 -4.81
CA ALA A 37 1.02 0.09 -5.60
C ALA A 37 1.32 -1.01 -6.64
N ALA A 38 1.17 -2.29 -6.24
CA ALA A 38 1.36 -3.42 -7.15
C ALA A 38 0.28 -3.47 -8.24
N ALA A 39 -0.99 -3.23 -7.91
CA ALA A 39 -2.09 -3.21 -8.86
C ALA A 39 -1.95 -2.07 -9.88
N VAL A 40 -1.69 -0.86 -9.39
CA VAL A 40 -1.50 0.34 -10.22
C VAL A 40 -0.27 0.22 -11.10
N GLY A 41 0.86 -0.26 -10.57
CA GLY A 41 2.08 -0.47 -11.34
C GLY A 41 1.90 -1.55 -12.42
N THR A 42 1.20 -2.65 -12.10
CA THR A 42 0.85 -3.68 -13.09
C THR A 42 -0.04 -3.12 -14.19
N GLN A 43 -1.04 -2.29 -13.83
CA GLN A 43 -1.90 -1.63 -14.79
C GLN A 43 -1.13 -0.65 -15.69
N ALA A 44 -0.18 0.11 -15.15
CA ALA A 44 0.67 1.02 -15.93
C ALA A 44 1.55 0.28 -16.95
N VAL A 45 2.04 -0.93 -16.60
CA VAL A 45 2.76 -1.80 -17.55
C VAL A 45 1.82 -2.30 -18.65
N LYS A 46 0.61 -2.74 -18.28
CA LYS A 46 -0.42 -3.19 -19.23
C LYS A 46 -0.84 -2.08 -20.20
N ASP A 47 -1.00 -0.85 -19.71
CA ASP A 47 -1.40 0.31 -20.50
C ASP A 47 -0.26 0.88 -21.37
N GLY A 48 0.96 0.34 -21.26
CA GLY A 48 2.12 0.76 -22.05
C GLY A 48 2.74 2.09 -21.62
N VAL A 49 2.29 2.68 -20.51
CA VAL A 49 2.77 3.98 -20.01
C VAL A 49 3.96 3.85 -19.04
N ALA A 50 4.23 2.65 -18.54
CA ALA A 50 5.35 2.40 -17.63
C ALA A 50 6.69 2.31 -18.36
N ARG A 51 7.65 3.17 -17.96
CA ARG A 51 9.06 3.10 -18.41
C ARG A 51 9.81 1.90 -17.85
N VAL A 52 9.47 1.50 -16.62
CA VAL A 52 10.06 0.35 -15.92
C VAL A 52 9.03 -0.76 -15.86
N LYS A 53 9.37 -1.93 -16.41
CA LYS A 53 8.48 -3.10 -16.48
C LYS A 53 8.88 -4.11 -15.42
N LYS A 54 8.17 -4.10 -14.29
CA LYS A 54 8.31 -5.07 -13.20
C LYS A 54 7.09 -5.97 -13.13
N SER A 55 7.26 -7.18 -12.61
CA SER A 55 6.15 -8.07 -12.28
C SER A 55 5.36 -7.55 -11.07
N LYS A 56 4.10 -7.99 -10.93
CA LYS A 56 3.26 -7.67 -9.76
C LYS A 56 3.96 -8.03 -8.45
N LYS A 57 4.66 -9.17 -8.40
CA LYS A 57 5.39 -9.64 -7.21
C LYS A 57 6.57 -8.73 -6.85
N GLU A 58 7.32 -8.25 -7.84
CA GLU A 58 8.43 -7.31 -7.61
C GLU A 58 7.92 -5.94 -7.16
N LEU A 59 6.82 -5.46 -7.74
CA LEU A 59 6.18 -4.22 -7.32
C LEU A 59 5.67 -4.30 -5.88
N LEU A 60 4.99 -5.40 -5.54
CA LEU A 60 4.49 -5.66 -4.20
C LEU A 60 5.62 -5.68 -3.18
N LYS A 61 6.65 -6.52 -3.41
CA LYS A 61 7.80 -6.64 -2.52
C LYS A 61 8.52 -5.30 -2.34
N SER A 62 8.74 -4.57 -3.44
CA SER A 62 9.38 -3.25 -3.39
C SER A 62 8.58 -2.24 -2.58
N ALA A 63 7.25 -2.24 -2.71
CA ALA A 63 6.39 -1.34 -1.95
C ALA A 63 6.36 -1.72 -0.46
N GLU A 64 6.25 -3.01 -0.15
CA GLU A 64 6.31 -3.52 1.23
C GLU A 64 7.61 -3.11 1.93
N GLU A 65 8.77 -3.30 1.27
CA GLU A 65 10.08 -2.94 1.82
C GLU A 65 10.20 -1.44 2.12
N ILE A 66 9.80 -0.58 1.17
CA ILE A 66 9.88 0.87 1.31
C ILE A 66 8.96 1.36 2.45
N ILE A 67 7.71 0.90 2.45
CA ILE A 67 6.71 1.33 3.43
C ILE A 67 7.07 0.84 4.83
N LYS A 68 7.47 -0.43 4.96
CA LYS A 68 7.90 -1.00 6.23
C LYS A 68 9.10 -0.23 6.79
N ARG A 69 10.12 0.01 5.97
CA ARG A 69 11.31 0.78 6.38
C ARG A 69 10.91 2.16 6.90
N ALA A 70 10.10 2.92 6.17
CA ALA A 70 9.70 4.26 6.58
C ALA A 70 8.91 4.27 7.91
N ARG A 71 8.02 3.28 8.09
CA ARG A 71 7.25 3.10 9.34
C ARG A 71 8.17 2.75 10.51
N ASP A 72 9.10 1.83 10.30
CA ASP A 72 10.03 1.37 11.34
C ASP A 72 11.03 2.48 11.74
N GLU A 73 11.56 3.24 10.77
CA GLU A 73 12.41 4.41 11.02
C GLU A 73 11.68 5.46 11.85
N THR A 74 10.44 5.80 11.47
CA THR A 74 9.66 6.80 12.21
C THR A 74 9.39 6.33 13.64
N LYS A 75 8.95 5.08 13.82
CA LYS A 75 8.73 4.50 15.16
C LYS A 75 10.01 4.48 15.99
N PHE A 76 11.14 4.17 15.38
CA PHE A 76 12.44 4.19 16.06
C PHE A 76 12.79 5.61 16.52
N LEU A 77 12.65 6.62 15.65
CA LEU A 77 12.93 8.01 16.01
C LEU A 77 12.00 8.55 17.10
N MET A 78 10.73 8.13 17.12
CA MET A 78 9.80 8.44 18.21
C MET A 78 10.21 7.76 19.52
N LYS A 79 10.60 6.48 19.47
CA LYS A 79 11.03 5.70 20.63
C LYS A 79 12.29 6.28 21.28
N GLU A 80 13.27 6.68 20.48
CA GLU A 80 14.53 7.25 20.98
C GLU A 80 14.40 8.74 21.37
N GLY A 81 13.21 9.32 21.23
CA GLY A 81 12.95 10.71 21.63
C GLY A 81 13.49 11.78 20.67
N PHE A 82 13.97 11.38 19.49
CA PHE A 82 14.33 12.33 18.42
C PHE A 82 13.09 13.02 17.83
N ILE A 83 11.95 12.32 17.81
CA ILE A 83 10.63 12.90 17.54
C ILE A 83 9.89 12.96 18.87
N LYS A 84 9.51 14.17 19.30
CA LYS A 84 8.75 14.36 20.54
C LYS A 84 7.35 13.78 20.42
N HIS A 85 6.92 13.07 21.45
CA HIS A 85 5.52 12.73 21.63
C HIS A 85 4.76 13.97 22.11
N LEU A 86 3.58 14.23 21.53
CA LEU A 86 2.61 15.20 22.05
C LEU A 86 1.94 14.66 23.32
#